data_AF-A0A6M2A4E0-F1
#
_entry.id   AF-A0A6M2A4E0-F1
#
_cell.length_a   1.000
_cell.length_b   1.000
_cell.length_c   1.000
_cell.angle_alpha   90.00
_cell.angle_beta   90.00
_cell.angle_gamma   90.00
#
_symmetry.space_group_name_H-M   'P 1'
#
loop_
_entity.id
_entity.type
_entity.pdbx_description
1 polymer ?
#
loop_
_entity_poly.entity_id
_entity_poly.type
_entity_poly.pdbx_seq_one_letter_code
_entity_poly.pdbx_strand_id
1 'polypeptide(L)'
;MKRISLFVIGAHVAILLWMALWMPGKTREKKPLQVRTIIEVAATPAPAAPVAPTLRKTSVVKQTAPKKSTPPPKKVAKKSPAKKPQSQPTKTPVVPDALLHQLQESIAKIEEKGHKEVAKKSQIAPKRIPKLQIDGEYGKDENIFASNLVQRLQNALELPEMGTVKLELTLKCDGTFVQMRVLESASNRNQKFLETQLKALKYPAFSGSLKQEKEHAFVLSFCNH
;
A
#
# COMPACT_ATOMS: atom_id res chain seq x y z
N MET A 1 -2.96 -46.06 -32.11
CA MET A 1 -3.26 -44.69 -31.63
C MET A 1 -3.61 -44.61 -30.14
N LYS A 2 -4.50 -45.46 -29.59
CA LYS A 2 -4.90 -45.40 -28.16
C LYS A 2 -3.74 -45.48 -27.14
N ARG A 3 -2.69 -46.25 -27.43
CA ARG A 3 -1.51 -46.38 -26.54
C ARG A 3 -0.71 -45.09 -26.41
N ILE A 4 -0.55 -44.32 -27.49
CA ILE A 4 0.20 -43.06 -27.49
C ILE A 4 -0.52 -42.00 -26.65
N SER A 5 -1.85 -41.95 -26.73
CA SER A 5 -2.67 -41.02 -25.95
C SER A 5 -2.51 -41.23 -24.43
N LEU A 6 -2.41 -42.48 -23.97
CA LEU A 6 -2.24 -42.80 -22.55
C LEU A 6 -0.87 -42.34 -22.02
N PHE A 7 0.19 -42.46 -22.83
CA PHE A 7 1.53 -41.97 -22.46
C PHE A 7 1.56 -40.45 -22.31
N VAL A 8 0.94 -39.72 -23.23
CA VAL A 8 0.90 -38.25 -23.17
C VAL A 8 0.16 -37.77 -21.93
N ILE A 9 -0.98 -38.39 -21.60
CA ILE A 9 -1.74 -38.05 -20.39
C ILE A 9 -0.92 -38.35 -19.13
N GLY A 10 -0.26 -39.51 -19.07
CA GLY A 10 0.61 -39.88 -17.94
C GLY A 10 1.75 -38.88 -17.72
N ALA A 11 2.40 -38.43 -18.79
CA ALA A 11 3.47 -37.43 -18.71
C ALA A 11 2.98 -36.08 -18.15
N HIS A 12 1.79 -35.62 -18.57
CA HIS A 12 1.22 -34.36 -18.07
C HIS A 12 0.88 -34.43 -16.58
N VAL A 13 0.30 -35.56 -16.13
CA VAL A 13 -0.02 -35.77 -14.71
C VAL A 13 1.27 -35.80 -13.87
N ALA A 14 2.32 -36.46 -14.35
CA ALA A 14 3.62 -36.50 -13.66
C ALA A 14 4.26 -35.11 -13.51
N ILE A 15 4.19 -34.27 -14.55
CA ILE A 15 4.72 -32.89 -14.51
C ILE A 15 3.95 -32.02 -13.51
N LEU A 16 2.62 -32.11 -13.51
CA LEU A 16 1.78 -31.35 -12.57
C LEU A 16 2.04 -31.77 -11.11
N LEU A 17 2.20 -33.07 -10.87
CA LEU A 17 2.54 -33.59 -9.55
C LEU A 17 3.92 -33.11 -9.10
N TRP A 18 4.90 -33.13 -9.99
CA TRP A 18 6.24 -32.63 -9.71
C TRP A 18 6.22 -31.13 -9.36
N MET A 19 5.49 -30.32 -10.13
CA MET A 19 5.32 -28.88 -9.83
C MET A 19 4.62 -28.64 -8.49
N ALA A 20 3.60 -29.42 -8.14
CA ALA A 20 2.91 -29.30 -6.86
C ALA A 20 3.80 -29.66 -5.66
N LEU A 21 4.68 -30.67 -5.80
CA LEU A 21 5.62 -31.04 -4.74
C LEU A 21 6.82 -30.08 -4.60
N TRP A 22 7.22 -29.41 -5.68
CA TRP A 22 8.41 -28.55 -5.68
C TRP A 22 8.13 -27.06 -5.55
N MET A 23 6.87 -26.62 -5.57
CA MET A 23 6.54 -25.25 -5.20
C MET A 23 6.43 -25.15 -3.67
N PRO A 24 7.44 -24.61 -2.96
CA PRO A 24 7.30 -24.33 -1.54
C PRO A 24 6.15 -23.36 -1.37
N GLY A 25 5.07 -23.84 -0.75
CA GLY A 25 3.94 -23.03 -0.36
C GLY A 25 4.46 -21.89 0.52
N LYS A 26 4.64 -20.71 -0.07
CA LYS A 26 4.93 -19.48 0.68
C LYS A 26 3.67 -19.14 1.47
N THR A 27 3.50 -19.80 2.61
CA THR A 27 2.61 -19.38 3.67
C THR A 27 3.10 -18.00 4.11
N ARG A 28 2.48 -16.96 3.54
CA ARG A 28 2.73 -15.59 3.97
C ARG A 28 2.24 -15.47 5.40
N GLU A 29 3.15 -15.53 6.36
CA GLU A 29 2.86 -15.21 7.75
C GLU A 29 2.21 -13.83 7.80
N LYS A 30 0.95 -13.79 8.23
CA LYS A 30 0.23 -12.56 8.46
C LYS A 30 0.83 -11.91 9.71
N LYS A 31 1.71 -10.93 9.52
CA LYS A 31 2.22 -10.13 10.63
C LYS A 31 1.05 -9.39 11.29
N PRO A 32 0.91 -9.44 12.63
CA PRO A 32 -0.17 -8.75 13.32
C PRO A 32 -0.02 -7.24 13.15
N LEU A 33 -1.10 -6.60 12.69
CA LEU A 33 -1.22 -5.15 12.59
C LEU A 33 -1.06 -4.55 13.99
N GLN A 34 0.05 -3.85 14.24
CA GLN A 34 0.22 -3.03 15.42
C GLN A 34 -0.59 -1.74 15.22
N VAL A 35 -1.80 -1.73 15.78
CA VAL A 35 -2.61 -0.51 15.88
C VAL A 35 -1.99 0.37 16.95
N ARG A 36 -1.26 1.41 16.54
CA ARG A 36 -0.87 2.51 17.43
C ARG A 36 -2.06 3.45 17.54
N THR A 37 -2.83 3.31 18.60
CA THR A 37 -3.83 4.30 19.00
C THR A 37 -3.09 5.56 19.43
N ILE A 38 -3.09 6.57 18.57
CA ILE A 38 -2.64 7.91 18.92
C ILE A 38 -3.81 8.54 19.67
N ILE A 39 -3.68 8.65 20.98
CA ILE A 39 -4.58 9.48 21.79
C ILE A 39 -4.17 10.92 21.49
N GLU A 40 -4.92 11.60 20.62
CA GLU A 40 -4.86 13.05 20.51
C GLU A 40 -5.36 13.63 21.84
N VAL A 41 -4.42 13.99 22.70
CA VAL A 41 -4.67 14.85 23.85
C VAL A 41 -4.99 16.22 23.28
N ALA A 42 -6.28 16.53 23.19
CA ALA A 42 -6.77 17.86 22.90
C ALA A 42 -6.24 18.83 23.96
N ALA A 43 -5.24 19.61 23.59
CA ALA A 43 -4.73 20.69 24.41
C ALA A 43 -5.77 21.83 24.40
N THR A 44 -6.42 22.01 25.55
CA THR A 44 -7.27 23.16 25.85
C THR A 44 -6.51 24.46 25.61
N PRO A 45 -7.01 25.40 24.81
CA PRO A 45 -6.36 26.70 24.63
C PRO A 45 -6.49 27.52 25.91
N ALA A 46 -5.34 27.90 26.48
CA ALA A 46 -5.26 28.88 27.56
C ALA A 46 -5.59 30.29 27.02
N PRO A 47 -6.31 31.13 27.80
CA PRO A 47 -6.71 32.47 27.38
C PRO A 47 -5.53 33.43 27.25
N ALA A 48 -5.60 34.26 26.22
CA ALA A 48 -4.61 35.26 25.84
C ALA A 48 -4.32 36.27 26.96
N ALA A 49 -3.04 36.51 27.22
CA ALA A 49 -2.54 37.68 27.94
C ALA A 49 -1.95 38.69 26.94
N PRO A 50 -2.05 40.00 27.21
CA PRO A 50 -1.75 41.03 26.24
C PRO A 50 -0.26 41.36 26.12
N VAL A 51 0.03 41.91 24.94
CA VAL A 51 1.32 42.24 24.32
C VAL A 51 2.13 43.27 25.13
N ALA A 52 3.44 43.07 25.22
CA ALA A 52 4.41 44.14 25.47
C ALA A 52 5.60 44.01 24.50
N PRO A 53 6.06 45.11 23.86
CA PRO A 53 7.15 45.07 22.90
C PRO A 53 8.50 45.29 23.59
N THR A 54 9.45 44.38 23.44
CA THR A 54 10.84 44.61 23.89
C THR A 54 11.84 44.37 22.78
N LEU A 55 12.66 45.41 22.62
CA LEU A 55 13.71 45.66 21.66
C LEU A 55 14.77 44.56 21.49
N ARG A 56 15.26 44.55 20.25
CA ARG A 56 16.54 44.04 19.71
C ARG A 56 17.68 43.93 20.73
N LYS A 57 18.43 42.82 20.68
CA LYS A 57 19.88 42.85 20.87
C LYS A 57 20.61 41.72 20.13
N THR A 58 21.63 42.15 19.40
CA THR A 58 22.61 41.40 18.61
C THR A 58 23.61 40.64 19.50
N SER A 59 23.93 39.40 19.16
CA SER A 59 25.24 38.73 19.36
C SER A 59 25.21 37.43 18.55
N VAL A 60 25.95 37.24 17.44
CA VAL A 60 27.40 37.01 17.31
C VAL A 60 27.96 36.05 18.37
N VAL A 61 28.81 35.12 17.90
CA VAL A 61 29.63 34.09 18.60
C VAL A 61 29.03 32.67 18.42
N LYS A 62 29.75 31.62 18.02
CA LYS A 62 31.08 31.35 17.46
C LYS A 62 31.11 29.84 17.17
N GLN A 63 31.79 29.43 16.11
CA GLN A 63 32.08 28.02 15.81
C GLN A 63 32.74 27.31 17.01
N THR A 64 32.31 26.06 17.26
CA THR A 64 33.22 24.96 17.62
C THR A 64 32.54 23.61 17.34
N ALA A 65 33.19 22.82 16.48
CA ALA A 65 32.94 21.39 16.30
C ALA A 65 33.73 20.57 17.37
N PRO A 66 33.84 19.24 17.26
CA PRO A 66 32.88 18.23 17.72
C PRO A 66 33.46 17.36 18.85
N LYS A 67 32.64 16.81 19.74
CA LYS A 67 33.08 15.77 20.69
C LYS A 67 32.24 14.50 20.62
N LYS A 68 32.90 13.49 20.09
CA LYS A 68 32.65 12.04 20.12
C LYS A 68 32.48 11.60 21.58
N SER A 69 31.33 11.02 21.93
CA SER A 69 31.17 10.25 23.16
C SER A 69 30.40 8.95 22.89
N THR A 70 31.12 7.87 23.17
CA THR A 70 30.72 6.48 23.25
C THR A 70 29.69 6.28 24.36
N PRO A 71 28.63 5.47 24.17
CA PRO A 71 27.92 4.89 25.30
C PRO A 71 28.38 3.44 25.58
N PRO A 72 28.56 3.04 26.86
CA PRO A 72 28.94 1.69 27.26
C PRO A 72 27.73 0.72 27.31
N PRO A 73 27.97 -0.60 27.29
CA PRO A 73 26.91 -1.61 27.27
C PRO A 73 26.42 -1.93 28.68
N LYS A 74 25.13 -1.71 28.97
CA LYS A 74 24.48 -2.25 30.16
C LYS A 74 23.67 -3.50 29.82
N LYS A 75 24.28 -4.66 30.15
CA LYS A 75 23.57 -5.88 30.57
C LYS A 75 22.78 -5.55 31.82
N VAL A 76 21.48 -5.86 31.90
CA VAL A 76 20.86 -6.49 33.09
C VAL A 76 19.59 -7.22 32.64
N ALA A 77 19.56 -8.51 32.94
CA ALA A 77 18.43 -9.40 32.83
C ALA A 77 17.30 -9.05 33.80
N LYS A 78 16.04 -9.21 33.40
CA LYS A 78 14.97 -9.56 34.35
C LYS A 78 13.92 -10.43 33.67
N LYS A 79 14.01 -11.74 33.95
CA LYS A 79 12.94 -12.71 33.78
C LYS A 79 11.78 -12.30 34.69
N SER A 80 10.62 -12.05 34.11
CA SER A 80 9.36 -11.94 34.83
C SER A 80 8.58 -13.25 34.66
N PRO A 81 7.95 -13.81 35.71
CA PRO A 81 7.27 -15.10 35.64
C PRO A 81 5.92 -14.96 34.93
N ALA A 82 5.64 -15.90 34.03
CA ALA A 82 4.36 -16.06 33.37
C ALA A 82 3.25 -16.37 34.39
N LYS A 83 2.30 -15.45 34.54
CA LYS A 83 1.00 -15.75 35.16
C LYS A 83 0.13 -16.48 34.13
N LYS A 84 -0.22 -17.73 34.43
CA LYS A 84 -1.24 -18.51 33.71
C LYS A 84 -2.58 -17.75 33.77
N PRO A 85 -3.23 -17.46 32.63
CA PRO A 85 -4.61 -17.02 32.62
C PRO A 85 -5.51 -18.19 33.04
N GLN A 86 -6.25 -17.96 34.12
CA GLN A 86 -7.28 -18.84 34.64
C GLN A 86 -8.43 -18.89 33.63
N SER A 87 -8.61 -20.07 33.02
CA SER A 87 -9.69 -20.38 32.09
C SER A 87 -11.04 -20.30 32.81
N GLN A 88 -11.77 -19.21 32.60
CA GLN A 88 -13.19 -19.17 32.95
C GLN A 88 -13.98 -20.01 31.94
N PRO A 89 -14.90 -20.87 32.40
CA PRO A 89 -15.79 -21.61 31.51
C PRO A 89 -16.75 -20.63 30.84
N THR A 90 -16.49 -20.36 29.56
CA THR A 90 -17.38 -19.65 28.64
C THR A 90 -18.70 -20.39 28.57
N LYS A 91 -19.72 -19.86 29.24
CA LYS A 91 -21.12 -20.23 29.04
C LYS A 91 -21.44 -19.98 27.57
N THR A 92 -21.70 -21.05 26.84
CA THR A 92 -22.19 -21.01 25.46
C THR A 92 -23.46 -20.14 25.42
N PRO A 93 -23.47 -19.04 24.67
CA PRO A 93 -24.68 -18.24 24.50
C PRO A 93 -25.71 -19.09 23.76
N VAL A 94 -26.81 -19.39 24.44
CA VAL A 94 -27.98 -20.03 23.85
C VAL A 94 -28.60 -19.01 22.92
N VAL A 95 -28.35 -19.16 21.62
CA VAL A 95 -28.96 -18.33 20.59
C VAL A 95 -30.43 -18.74 20.51
N PRO A 96 -31.39 -17.82 20.72
CA PRO A 96 -32.81 -18.16 20.65
C PRO A 96 -33.21 -18.53 19.22
N ASP A 97 -33.96 -19.63 19.06
CA ASP A 97 -34.40 -20.17 17.77
C ASP A 97 -35.19 -19.16 16.91
N ALA A 98 -35.80 -18.15 17.55
CA ALA A 98 -36.48 -17.06 16.86
C ALA A 98 -35.54 -16.26 15.93
N LEU A 99 -34.26 -16.10 16.28
CA LEU A 99 -33.28 -15.41 15.43
C LEU A 99 -32.87 -16.25 14.22
N LEU A 100 -32.85 -17.58 14.35
CA LEU A 100 -32.56 -18.48 13.23
C LEU A 100 -33.69 -18.43 12.19
N HIS A 101 -34.95 -18.41 12.65
CA HIS A 101 -36.10 -18.26 11.76
C HIS A 101 -36.11 -16.90 11.05
N GLN A 102 -35.79 -15.81 11.75
CA GLN A 102 -35.76 -14.47 11.15
C GLN A 102 -34.62 -14.31 10.11
N LEU A 103 -33.47 -14.95 10.33
CA LEU A 103 -32.38 -14.98 9.34
C LEU A 103 -32.75 -15.81 8.11
N GLN A 104 -33.40 -16.95 8.31
CA GLN A 104 -33.82 -17.81 7.21
C GLN A 104 -34.91 -17.16 6.34
N GLU A 105 -35.84 -16.42 6.96
CA GLU A 105 -36.88 -15.67 6.25
C GLU A 105 -36.30 -14.47 5.48
N SER A 106 -35.27 -13.81 6.02
CA SER A 106 -34.50 -12.75 5.34
C SER A 106 -33.79 -13.27 4.08
N ILE A 107 -33.17 -14.46 4.15
CA ILE A 107 -32.46 -15.06 3.01
C ILE A 107 -33.44 -15.44 1.89
N ALA A 108 -34.56 -16.09 2.24
CA ALA A 108 -35.58 -16.48 1.25
C ALA A 108 -36.17 -15.26 0.50
N LYS A 109 -36.36 -14.14 1.21
CA LYS A 109 -36.90 -12.90 0.62
C LYS A 109 -35.94 -12.19 -0.34
N ILE A 110 -34.64 -12.45 -0.24
CA ILE A 110 -33.61 -11.90 -1.14
C ILE A 110 -33.49 -12.77 -2.41
N GLU A 111 -33.64 -14.09 -2.28
CA GLU A 111 -33.56 -15.03 -3.42
C GLU A 111 -34.73 -14.85 -4.41
N GLU A 112 -35.94 -14.59 -3.92
CA GLU A 112 -37.13 -14.48 -4.77
C GLU A 112 -37.17 -13.19 -5.62
N LYS A 113 -36.37 -12.17 -5.28
CA LYS A 113 -36.27 -10.91 -6.03
C LYS A 113 -35.06 -10.80 -6.96
N GLY A 114 -34.19 -11.82 -7.01
CA GLY A 114 -32.89 -11.74 -7.69
C GLY A 114 -32.84 -12.18 -9.16
N HIS A 115 -33.87 -12.84 -9.69
CA HIS A 115 -33.77 -13.53 -10.99
C HIS A 115 -34.54 -12.85 -12.13
N LYS A 116 -34.20 -11.60 -12.48
CA LYS A 116 -34.54 -11.06 -13.80
C LYS A 116 -33.66 -9.91 -14.30
N GLU A 117 -32.39 -9.90 -13.98
CA GLU A 117 -31.41 -9.14 -14.78
C GLU A 117 -30.21 -10.03 -15.08
N VAL A 118 -30.32 -10.77 -16.19
CA VAL A 118 -29.15 -11.33 -16.88
C VAL A 118 -28.37 -10.12 -17.36
N ALA A 119 -27.44 -9.68 -16.51
CA ALA A 119 -26.47 -8.65 -16.81
C ALA A 119 -25.76 -9.07 -18.11
N LYS A 120 -26.12 -8.42 -19.21
CA LYS A 120 -25.26 -8.31 -20.38
C LYS A 120 -23.96 -7.72 -19.85
N LYS A 121 -23.00 -8.58 -19.54
CA LYS A 121 -21.60 -8.20 -19.34
C LYS A 121 -21.13 -7.62 -20.66
N SER A 122 -21.44 -6.34 -20.86
CA SER A 122 -20.70 -5.48 -21.76
C SER A 122 -19.25 -5.73 -21.41
N GLN A 123 -18.50 -6.29 -22.36
CA GLN A 123 -17.05 -6.33 -22.29
C GLN A 123 -16.61 -4.87 -22.30
N ILE A 124 -16.59 -4.26 -21.12
CA ILE A 124 -16.03 -2.93 -20.92
C ILE A 124 -14.56 -3.11 -21.25
N ALA A 125 -14.19 -2.69 -22.46
CA ALA A 125 -12.81 -2.64 -22.89
C ALA A 125 -12.00 -1.91 -21.80
N PRO A 126 -10.81 -2.39 -21.45
CA PRO A 126 -10.02 -1.79 -20.39
C PRO A 126 -9.78 -0.31 -20.71
N LYS A 127 -10.26 0.58 -19.83
CA LYS A 127 -10.09 2.02 -19.99
C LYS A 127 -8.67 2.39 -19.58
N ARG A 128 -7.84 2.77 -20.56
CA ARG A 128 -6.55 3.41 -20.31
C ARG A 128 -6.74 4.71 -19.55
N ILE A 129 -5.79 5.03 -18.66
CA ILE A 129 -5.85 6.24 -17.83
C ILE A 129 -5.79 7.48 -18.74
N PRO A 130 -6.83 8.33 -18.77
CA PRO A 130 -6.91 9.42 -19.73
C PRO A 130 -5.89 10.54 -19.45
N LYS A 131 -5.58 10.79 -18.18
CA LYS A 131 -4.73 11.90 -17.75
C LYS A 131 -3.87 11.51 -16.56
N LEU A 132 -2.56 11.70 -16.71
CA LEU A 132 -1.59 11.59 -15.64
C LEU A 132 -0.74 12.86 -15.68
N GLN A 133 -0.68 13.56 -14.56
CA GLN A 133 0.08 14.80 -14.39
C GLN A 133 1.18 14.58 -13.36
N ILE A 134 2.34 15.18 -13.59
CA ILE A 134 3.43 15.22 -12.62
C ILE A 134 3.46 16.64 -12.06
N ASP A 135 3.32 16.76 -10.75
CA ASP A 135 3.32 18.05 -10.08
C ASP A 135 4.78 18.41 -9.71
N GLY A 136 5.36 19.38 -10.43
CA GLY A 136 6.69 19.91 -10.12
C GLY A 136 7.25 20.84 -11.21
N GLU A 137 8.01 21.86 -10.82
CA GLU A 137 8.87 22.60 -11.74
C GLU A 137 10.16 21.80 -11.95
N TYR A 138 10.25 21.15 -13.10
CA TYR A 138 11.38 20.34 -13.48
C TYR A 138 12.29 21.08 -14.44
N GLY A 139 13.59 20.79 -14.36
CA GLY A 139 14.55 21.22 -15.38
C GLY A 139 14.16 20.71 -16.77
N LYS A 140 14.71 21.31 -17.84
CA LYS A 140 14.39 20.92 -19.23
C LYS A 140 14.63 19.42 -19.49
N ASP A 141 15.73 18.87 -18.95
CA ASP A 141 16.07 17.45 -19.10
C ASP A 141 15.18 16.54 -18.25
N GLU A 142 14.78 17.01 -17.07
CA GLU A 142 13.87 16.31 -16.17
C GLU A 142 12.46 16.23 -16.76
N ASN A 143 12.00 17.26 -17.47
CA ASN A 143 10.72 17.23 -18.19
C ASN A 143 10.69 16.15 -19.28
N ILE A 144 11.82 15.90 -19.96
CA ILE A 144 11.91 14.81 -20.95
C ILE A 144 11.82 13.45 -20.24
N PHE A 145 12.49 13.28 -19.10
CA PHE A 145 12.38 12.05 -18.32
C PHE A 145 10.95 11.85 -17.77
N ALA A 146 10.38 12.90 -17.18
CA ALA A 146 9.04 12.94 -16.61
C ALA A 146 7.98 12.56 -17.65
N SER A 147 8.03 13.13 -18.86
CA SER A 147 7.11 12.80 -19.95
C SER A 147 7.21 11.34 -20.39
N ASN A 148 8.43 10.79 -20.51
CA ASN A 148 8.64 9.37 -20.80
C ASN A 148 8.10 8.46 -19.68
N LEU A 149 8.29 8.86 -18.42
CA LEU A 149 7.76 8.16 -17.25
C LEU A 149 6.23 8.16 -17.28
N VAL A 150 5.59 9.31 -17.51
CA VAL A 150 4.14 9.44 -17.66
C VAL A 150 3.62 8.51 -18.75
N GLN A 151 4.21 8.56 -19.94
CA GLN A 151 3.76 7.75 -21.07
C GLN A 151 3.84 6.25 -20.75
N ARG A 152 4.92 5.82 -20.09
CA ARG A 152 5.08 4.42 -19.69
C ARG A 152 4.05 3.99 -18.65
N LEU A 153 3.78 4.85 -17.66
CA LEU A 153 2.79 4.59 -16.63
C LEU A 153 1.37 4.55 -17.20
N GLN A 154 1.01 5.48 -18.09
CA GLN A 154 -0.30 5.47 -18.76
C GLN A 154 -0.53 4.21 -19.59
N ASN A 155 0.51 3.68 -20.24
CA ASN A 155 0.41 2.47 -21.05
C ASN A 155 0.35 1.19 -20.21
N ALA A 156 0.87 1.21 -18.98
CA ALA A 156 1.00 0.02 -18.15
C ALA A 156 -0.01 -0.06 -17.01
N LEU A 157 -0.66 1.06 -16.65
CA LEU A 157 -1.60 1.14 -15.55
C LEU A 157 -3.01 1.45 -16.07
N GLU A 158 -3.98 0.71 -15.55
CA GLU A 158 -5.40 0.93 -15.81
C GLU A 158 -6.13 0.93 -14.46
N LEU A 159 -6.78 2.05 -14.14
CA LEU A 159 -7.44 2.19 -12.85
C LEU A 159 -8.78 1.43 -12.85
N PRO A 160 -9.03 0.56 -11.86
CA PRO A 160 -10.27 -0.22 -11.80
C PRO A 160 -11.50 0.62 -11.47
N GLU A 161 -11.33 1.75 -10.78
CA GLU A 161 -12.41 2.65 -10.39
C GLU A 161 -12.12 4.10 -10.83
N MET A 162 -13.19 4.89 -10.93
CA MET A 162 -13.12 6.33 -11.21
C MET A 162 -12.62 7.06 -9.96
N GLY A 163 -11.82 8.10 -10.16
CA GLY A 163 -11.30 8.92 -9.06
C GLY A 163 -9.87 9.38 -9.26
N THR A 164 -9.42 10.20 -8.31
CA THR A 164 -8.09 10.80 -8.31
C THR A 164 -7.23 10.17 -7.22
N VAL A 165 -5.98 9.86 -7.57
CA VAL A 165 -4.97 9.38 -6.62
C VAL A 165 -3.69 10.17 -6.83
N LYS A 166 -3.24 10.85 -5.78
CA LYS A 166 -1.97 11.58 -5.74
C LYS A 166 -0.98 10.81 -4.88
N LEU A 167 0.19 10.51 -5.43
CA LEU A 167 1.22 9.74 -4.75
C LEU A 167 2.61 10.27 -5.07
N GLU A 168 3.53 10.01 -4.16
CA GLU A 168 4.95 10.27 -4.29
C GLU A 168 5.66 8.93 -4.56
N LEU A 169 6.40 8.87 -5.66
CA LEU A 169 7.12 7.71 -6.13
C LEU A 169 8.63 7.99 -6.08
N THR A 170 9.37 7.26 -5.26
CA THR A 170 10.82 7.39 -5.15
C THR A 170 11.52 6.31 -5.97
N LEU A 171 12.34 6.74 -6.92
CA LEU A 171 13.11 5.88 -7.82
C LEU A 171 14.61 6.13 -7.64
N LYS A 172 15.41 5.09 -7.85
CA LYS A 172 16.87 5.19 -7.96
C LYS A 172 17.31 5.55 -9.37
N CYS A 173 18.55 6.01 -9.50
CA CYS A 173 19.16 6.34 -10.78
C CYS A 173 19.19 5.20 -11.81
N ASP A 174 19.15 3.95 -11.36
CA ASP A 174 19.08 2.74 -12.20
C ASP A 174 17.65 2.40 -12.68
N GLY A 175 16.63 3.14 -12.22
CA GLY A 175 15.22 2.83 -12.47
C GLY A 175 14.65 1.77 -11.52
N THR A 176 15.33 1.46 -10.42
CA THR A 176 14.80 0.57 -9.39
C THR A 176 13.80 1.31 -8.51
N PHE A 177 12.64 0.70 -8.28
CA PHE A 177 11.64 1.18 -7.33
C PHE A 177 12.17 1.10 -5.90
N VAL A 178 12.14 2.22 -5.17
CA VAL A 178 12.55 2.26 -3.75
C VAL A 178 11.33 2.21 -2.85
N GLN A 179 10.47 3.22 -2.97
CA GLN A 179 9.33 3.42 -2.10
C GLN A 179 8.25 4.21 -2.82
N MET A 180 7.02 4.06 -2.35
CA MET A 180 5.88 4.86 -2.75
C MET A 180 5.11 5.30 -1.51
N ARG A 181 4.65 6.55 -1.52
CA ARG A 181 3.82 7.13 -0.48
C ARG A 181 2.56 7.71 -1.11
N VAL A 182 1.40 7.30 -0.61
CA VAL A 182 0.12 7.85 -1.08
C VAL A 182 -0.13 9.15 -0.32
N LEU A 183 -0.29 10.25 -1.06
CA LEU A 183 -0.58 11.56 -0.48
C LEU A 183 -2.10 11.73 -0.34
N GLU A 184 -2.85 11.39 -1.39
CA GLU A 184 -4.31 11.52 -1.43
C GLU A 184 -4.90 10.40 -2.30
N SER A 185 -6.05 9.85 -1.88
CA SER A 185 -6.76 8.85 -2.68
C SER A 185 -8.26 8.92 -2.45
N ALA A 186 -9.02 9.06 -3.55
CA ALA A 186 -10.47 8.96 -3.52
C ALA A 186 -10.99 7.51 -3.40
N SER A 187 -10.19 6.50 -3.77
CA SER A 187 -10.58 5.09 -3.71
C SER A 187 -9.48 4.20 -3.11
N ASN A 188 -9.83 3.44 -2.07
CA ASN A 188 -8.94 2.45 -1.46
C ASN A 188 -8.57 1.33 -2.44
N ARG A 189 -9.46 1.02 -3.40
CA ARG A 189 -9.22 -0.01 -4.40
C ARG A 189 -8.18 0.43 -5.42
N ASN A 190 -8.30 1.68 -5.90
CA ASN A 190 -7.31 2.30 -6.78
C ASN A 190 -5.94 2.40 -6.10
N GLN A 191 -5.93 2.79 -4.82
CA GLN A 191 -4.71 2.81 -4.02
C GLN A 191 -4.01 1.45 -4.04
N LYS A 192 -4.67 0.38 -3.55
CA LYS A 192 -4.12 -0.98 -3.47
C LYS A 192 -3.65 -1.51 -4.83
N PHE A 193 -4.38 -1.17 -5.88
CA PHE A 193 -4.03 -1.53 -7.25
C PHE A 193 -2.70 -0.88 -7.66
N LEU A 194 -2.57 0.44 -7.49
CA LEU A 194 -1.35 1.17 -7.78
C LEU A 194 -0.17 0.67 -6.96
N GLU A 195 -0.34 0.38 -5.66
CA GLU A 195 0.75 -0.14 -4.83
C GLU A 195 1.28 -1.49 -5.33
N THR A 196 0.41 -2.31 -5.91
CA THR A 196 0.77 -3.64 -6.41
C THR A 196 1.43 -3.54 -7.78
N GLN A 197 0.86 -2.73 -8.68
CA GLN A 197 1.37 -2.60 -10.04
C GLN A 197 2.67 -1.79 -10.10
N LEU A 198 2.78 -0.68 -9.38
CA LEU A 198 3.98 0.16 -9.38
C LEU A 198 5.23 -0.59 -8.88
N LYS A 199 5.06 -1.54 -7.96
CA LYS A 199 6.16 -2.40 -7.49
C LYS A 199 6.62 -3.42 -8.53
N ALA A 200 5.73 -3.83 -9.43
CA ALA A 200 6.02 -4.82 -10.47
C ALA A 200 6.57 -4.17 -11.76
N LEU A 201 6.40 -2.85 -11.93
CA LEU A 201 6.84 -2.13 -13.11
C LEU A 201 8.35 -1.91 -13.12
N LYS A 202 8.91 -1.93 -14.34
CA LYS A 202 10.30 -1.56 -14.62
C LYS A 202 10.35 -0.11 -15.08
N TYR A 203 11.13 0.71 -14.41
CA TYR A 203 11.29 2.13 -14.75
C TYR A 203 12.52 2.36 -15.62
N PRO A 204 12.51 3.40 -16.48
CA PRO A 204 13.72 3.81 -17.18
C PRO A 204 14.76 4.36 -16.18
N ALA A 205 16.04 4.13 -16.48
CA ALA A 205 17.14 4.74 -15.73
C ALA A 205 17.18 6.26 -15.96
N PHE A 206 17.70 7.00 -14.99
CA PHE A 206 17.75 8.45 -15.04
C PHE A 206 18.67 8.95 -16.17
N SER A 207 18.28 10.06 -16.80
CA SER A 207 19.00 10.71 -17.90
C SER A 207 19.32 12.17 -17.57
N GLY A 208 20.36 12.73 -18.20
CA GLY A 208 20.75 14.13 -18.02
C GLY A 208 21.17 14.44 -16.57
N SER A 209 20.69 15.57 -16.05
CA SER A 209 21.01 16.08 -14.70
C SER A 209 20.64 15.13 -13.57
N LEU A 210 19.57 14.33 -13.73
CA LEU A 210 19.12 13.37 -12.71
C LEU A 210 20.14 12.25 -12.45
N LYS A 211 21.09 12.00 -13.35
CA LYS A 211 22.13 10.97 -13.14
C LYS A 211 23.03 11.26 -11.94
N GLN A 212 23.12 12.52 -11.50
CA GLN A 212 23.93 12.91 -10.35
C GLN A 212 23.25 12.55 -9.02
N GLU A 213 21.93 12.38 -9.04
CA GLU A 213 21.14 12.04 -7.86
C GLU A 213 21.06 10.53 -7.68
N LYS A 214 21.19 10.06 -6.44
CA LYS A 214 21.06 8.62 -6.14
C LYS A 214 19.60 8.17 -6.20
N GLU A 215 18.70 9.02 -5.71
CA GLU A 215 17.27 8.78 -5.60
C GLU A 215 16.54 10.09 -5.86
N HIS A 216 15.43 10.01 -6.59
CA HIS A 216 14.56 11.15 -6.88
C HIS A 216 13.10 10.78 -6.61
N ALA A 217 12.35 11.72 -6.04
CA ALA A 217 10.94 11.55 -5.70
C ALA A 217 10.05 12.32 -6.68
N PHE A 218 9.16 11.61 -7.36
CA PHE A 218 8.20 12.16 -8.31
C PHE A 218 6.82 12.21 -7.69
N VAL A 219 6.15 13.37 -7.73
CA VAL A 219 4.76 13.49 -7.31
C VAL A 219 3.86 13.30 -8.54
N LEU A 220 3.12 12.20 -8.55
CA LEU A 220 2.26 11.77 -9.64
C LEU A 220 0.80 11.92 -9.23
N SER A 221 0.00 12.51 -10.10
CA SER A 221 -1.46 12.58 -9.97
C SER A 221 -2.11 11.76 -11.08
N PHE A 222 -2.81 10.69 -10.67
CA PHE A 222 -3.57 9.80 -11.53
C PHE A 222 -5.04 10.19 -11.48
N CYS A 223 -5.60 10.61 -12.62
CA CYS A 223 -7.01 10.99 -12.71
C CYS A 223 -7.74 10.08 -13.69
N ASN A 224 -8.74 9.35 -13.19
CA ASN A 224 -9.65 8.56 -14.02
C ASN A 224 -11.05 9.19 -13.98
N HIS A 225 -11.48 9.75 -15.12
CA HIS A 225 -12.73 10.49 -15.31
C HIS A 225 -13.66 9.82 -16.33
#